data_AF-A4U3Z9-F1
#
_entry.id   AF-A4U3Z9-F1
#
_cell.length_a   1.000
_cell.length_b   1.000
_cell.length_c   1.000
_cell.angle_alpha   90.00
_cell.angle_beta   90.00
_cell.angle_gamma   90.00
#
_symmetry.space_group_name_H-M   'P 1'
#
loop_
_entity.id
_entity.type
_entity.pdbx_description
1 polymer ?
#
loop_
_entity_poly.entity_id
_entity_poly.type
_entity_poly.pdbx_seq_one_letter_code
_entity_poly.pdbx_strand_id
1 'polypeptide(L)'
;MTVAIEMGTMQAGIAATLDLEELLATRLLVQGNSGSGKSHLLRRLVEQSAQWVQQALIDPEGDFVTLAEQFGHVVVDAAAHTEAALQQIAARVRLHRVSVVLNLENLETERQMRHAAAFLGGLFDVDRDYWFPMLVVVDEAQLFAPAAAGEVSDEARKASLGAMTNLMCRGRKRGLAGIIATQRFGPTGQERWRRKVSTS
;
A
#
# COMPACT_ATOMS: atom_id res chain seq x y z
N MET A 1 -1.08 21.33 12.76
CA MET A 1 0.39 21.57 12.83
C MET A 1 0.92 20.69 11.73
N THR A 2 1.37 21.28 10.63
CA THR A 2 1.68 20.54 9.42
C THR A 2 2.98 19.76 9.60
N VAL A 3 2.92 18.43 9.49
CA VAL A 3 4.11 17.57 9.55
C VAL A 3 4.69 17.48 8.14
N ALA A 4 5.89 18.03 7.95
CA ALA A 4 6.63 17.92 6.70
C ALA A 4 7.50 16.66 6.71
N ILE A 5 7.27 15.76 5.76
CA ILE A 5 8.07 14.56 5.51
C ILE A 5 9.23 14.94 4.60
N GLU A 6 10.47 14.84 5.08
CA GLU A 6 11.65 15.12 4.27
C GLU A 6 12.03 13.93 3.38
N MET A 7 11.82 14.10 2.07
CA MET A 7 12.03 13.08 1.05
C MET A 7 13.43 13.10 0.43
N GLY A 8 14.17 14.20 0.61
CA GLY A 8 15.50 14.38 0.05
C GLY A 8 15.79 15.87 -0.19
N THR A 9 16.64 16.15 -1.18
CA THR A 9 17.10 17.51 -1.48
C THR A 9 16.82 17.86 -2.95
N MET A 10 16.22 19.03 -3.19
CA MET A 10 16.05 19.64 -4.50
C MET A 10 17.36 20.32 -4.96
N GLN A 11 17.34 20.87 -6.17
CA GLN A 11 18.41 21.75 -6.66
C GLN A 11 18.63 22.92 -5.69
N ALA A 12 19.89 23.38 -5.58
CA ALA A 12 20.32 24.41 -4.64
C ALA A 12 20.21 24.05 -3.14
N GLY A 13 20.08 22.76 -2.79
CA GLY A 13 20.15 22.30 -1.39
C GLY A 13 18.87 22.50 -0.57
N ILE A 14 17.76 22.85 -1.22
CA ILE A 14 16.46 23.03 -0.58
C ILE A 14 15.86 21.65 -0.26
N ALA A 15 15.35 21.44 0.95
CA ALA A 15 14.70 20.18 1.31
C ALA A 15 13.46 19.91 0.43
N ALA A 16 13.41 18.73 -0.18
CA ALA A 16 12.22 18.21 -0.86
C ALA A 16 11.29 17.62 0.19
N THR A 17 10.13 18.23 0.41
CA THR A 17 9.19 17.82 1.47
C THR A 17 7.82 17.44 0.91
N LEU A 18 7.13 16.55 1.63
CA LEU A 18 5.72 16.23 1.43
C LEU A 18 4.94 16.59 2.69
N ASP A 19 3.75 17.17 2.51
CA ASP A 19 2.83 17.44 3.62
C ASP A 19 2.09 16.14 3.99
N LEU A 20 2.26 15.67 5.22
CA LEU A 20 1.59 14.47 5.70
C LEU A 20 0.06 14.64 5.81
N GLU A 21 -0.44 15.82 6.18
CA GLU A 21 -1.88 16.08 6.26
C GLU A 21 -2.50 16.04 4.86
N GLU A 22 -1.83 16.65 3.87
CA GLU A 22 -2.25 16.58 2.47
C GLU A 22 -2.20 15.13 1.96
N LEU A 23 -1.15 14.38 2.28
CA LEU A 23 -1.02 12.98 1.89
C LEU A 23 -2.15 12.12 2.46
N LEU A 24 -2.55 12.34 3.70
CA LEU A 24 -3.68 11.64 4.34
C LEU A 24 -5.04 12.04 3.74
N ALA A 25 -5.16 13.26 3.23
CA ALA A 25 -6.34 13.74 2.53
C ALA A 25 -6.38 13.32 1.04
N THR A 26 -5.27 12.86 0.48
CA THR A 26 -5.12 12.55 -0.94
C THR A 26 -4.60 11.13 -1.16
N ARG A 27 -3.94 10.90 -2.30
CA ARG A 27 -3.38 9.62 -2.74
C ARG A 27 -2.10 9.89 -3.50
N LEU A 28 -1.12 9.02 -3.31
CA LEU A 28 0.17 9.16 -3.97
C LEU A 28 0.40 8.00 -4.92
N LEU A 29 0.79 8.32 -6.16
CA LEU A 29 1.31 7.38 -7.13
C LEU A 29 2.80 7.63 -7.31
N VAL A 30 3.62 6.63 -6.99
CA VAL A 30 5.06 6.60 -7.25
C VAL A 30 5.30 5.71 -8.46
N GLN A 31 5.89 6.27 -9.52
CA GLN A 31 6.14 5.53 -10.75
C GLN A 31 7.56 5.76 -11.25
N GLY A 32 8.20 4.69 -11.69
CA GLY A 32 9.58 4.72 -12.15
C GLY A 32 10.04 3.36 -12.63
N ASN A 33 11.05 3.33 -13.51
CA ASN A 33 11.62 2.09 -14.02
C ASN A 33 12.32 1.30 -12.89
N SER A 34 12.71 0.05 -13.16
CA SER A 34 13.60 -0.67 -12.26
C SER A 34 14.88 0.14 -12.00
N GLY A 35 15.38 0.14 -10.76
CA GLY A 35 16.55 0.92 -10.33
C GLY A 35 16.34 2.43 -10.18
N SER A 36 15.13 2.98 -10.41
CA SER A 36 14.89 4.43 -10.31
C SER A 36 14.76 4.97 -8.88
N GLY A 37 14.95 4.14 -7.86
CA GLY A 37 14.84 4.54 -6.45
C GLY A 37 13.42 4.57 -5.88
N LYS A 38 12.43 3.87 -6.46
CA LYS A 38 11.05 3.81 -5.93
C LYS A 38 11.00 3.27 -4.50
N SER A 39 11.59 2.10 -4.26
CA SER A 39 11.61 1.46 -2.94
C SER A 39 12.37 2.32 -1.93
N HIS A 40 13.42 3.03 -2.37
CA HIS A 40 14.13 4.00 -1.53
C HIS A 40 13.24 5.20 -1.14
N LEU A 41 12.50 5.76 -2.09
CA LEU A 41 11.56 6.85 -1.85
C LEU A 41 10.43 6.42 -0.89
N LEU A 42 9.85 5.24 -1.11
CA LEU A 42 8.83 4.68 -0.24
C LEU A 42 9.37 4.45 1.16
N ARG A 43 10.54 3.82 1.27
CA ARG A 43 11.22 3.59 2.55
C ARG A 43 11.39 4.91 3.29
N ARG A 44 11.90 5.95 2.63
CA ARG A 44 12.07 7.27 3.26
C ARG A 44 10.74 7.85 3.75
N LEU A 45 9.68 7.76 2.94
CA LEU A 45 8.34 8.23 3.33
C LEU A 45 7.85 7.49 4.57
N VAL A 46 7.97 6.16 4.58
CA VAL A 46 7.51 5.30 5.67
C VAL A 46 8.29 5.61 6.95
N GLU A 47 9.61 5.66 6.89
CA GLU A 47 10.48 6.00 8.03
C GLU A 47 10.12 7.36 8.65
N GLN A 48 10.00 8.39 7.80
CA GLN A 48 9.74 9.76 8.26
C GLN A 48 8.31 9.94 8.81
N SER A 49 7.34 9.12 8.35
CA SER A 49 5.95 9.19 8.80
C SER A 49 5.59 8.21 9.93
N ALA A 50 6.46 7.26 10.28
CA ALA A 50 6.14 6.14 11.19
C ALA A 50 5.69 6.57 12.60
N GLN A 51 6.28 7.65 13.13
CA GLN A 51 5.92 8.17 14.46
C GLN A 51 4.60 8.97 14.47
N TRP A 52 4.09 9.35 13.29
CA TRP A 52 2.99 10.30 13.16
C TRP A 52 1.68 9.62 12.78
N VAL A 53 1.74 8.52 12.02
CA VAL A 53 0.55 7.86 11.50
C VAL A 53 0.74 6.36 11.43
N GLN A 54 -0.35 5.62 11.66
CA GLN A 54 -0.37 4.18 11.49
C GLN A 54 -0.08 3.81 10.03
N GLN A 55 0.66 2.72 9.81
CA GLN A 55 1.06 2.30 8.47
C GLN A 55 0.75 0.81 8.22
N ALA A 56 0.33 0.50 7.01
CA ALA A 56 0.26 -0.87 6.50
C ALA A 56 1.04 -0.95 5.18
N LEU A 57 2.08 -1.78 5.14
CA LEU A 57 2.88 -2.01 3.93
C LEU A 57 2.47 -3.35 3.33
N ILE A 58 2.11 -3.35 2.05
CA ILE A 58 1.85 -4.56 1.25
C ILE A 58 3.11 -4.82 0.43
N ASP A 59 3.85 -5.87 0.81
CA ASP A 59 5.23 -6.08 0.41
C ASP A 59 5.40 -7.41 -0.36
N PRO A 60 5.20 -7.40 -1.69
CA PRO A 60 5.34 -8.59 -2.54
C PRO A 60 6.77 -9.12 -2.65
N GLU A 61 7.79 -8.29 -2.41
CA GLU A 61 9.20 -8.63 -2.62
C GLU A 61 9.97 -8.78 -1.29
N GLY A 62 9.37 -8.46 -0.15
CA GLY A 62 10.01 -8.57 1.16
C GLY A 62 10.99 -7.42 1.46
N ASP A 63 10.96 -6.34 0.69
CA ASP A 63 11.92 -5.23 0.79
C ASP A 63 11.77 -4.41 2.08
N PHE A 64 10.63 -4.48 2.77
CA PHE A 64 10.27 -3.61 3.89
C PHE A 64 10.25 -4.31 5.24
N VAL A 65 10.47 -5.62 5.32
CA VAL A 65 10.48 -6.38 6.59
C VAL A 65 11.47 -5.82 7.61
N THR A 66 12.59 -5.26 7.16
CA THR A 66 13.62 -4.63 8.01
C THR A 66 13.14 -3.37 8.74
N LEU A 67 12.05 -2.75 8.30
CA LEU A 67 11.45 -1.60 9.00
C LEU A 67 10.83 -2.00 10.34
N ALA A 68 10.44 -3.27 10.51
CA ALA A 68 9.87 -3.77 11.75
C ALA A 68 10.79 -3.58 12.96
N GLU A 69 12.08 -3.88 12.78
CA GLU A 69 13.08 -3.78 13.86
C GLU A 69 13.30 -2.33 14.32
N GLN A 70 13.13 -1.35 13.42
CA GLN A 70 13.47 0.04 13.68
C GLN A 70 12.27 0.91 14.05
N PHE A 71 11.09 0.62 13.51
CA PHE A 71 9.92 1.50 13.61
C PHE A 71 8.70 0.84 14.27
N GLY A 72 8.86 -0.39 14.78
CA GLY A 72 7.83 -1.08 15.55
C GLY A 72 6.70 -1.67 14.72
N HIS A 73 6.89 -1.83 13.40
CA HIS A 73 5.95 -2.56 12.57
C HIS A 73 5.95 -4.04 12.95
N VAL A 74 4.76 -4.64 13.01
CA VAL A 74 4.63 -6.09 13.11
C VAL A 74 4.73 -6.69 11.70
N VAL A 75 5.58 -7.69 11.52
CA VAL A 75 5.64 -8.45 10.27
C VAL A 75 4.61 -9.57 10.33
N VAL A 76 3.76 -9.63 9.31
CA VAL A 76 2.83 -10.73 9.07
C VAL A 76 3.32 -11.49 7.85
N ASP A 77 3.87 -12.68 8.06
CA ASP A 77 4.18 -13.62 6.99
C ASP A 77 2.87 -14.19 6.44
N ALA A 78 2.47 -13.72 5.26
CA ALA A 78 1.22 -14.13 4.65
C ALA A 78 1.23 -15.61 4.26
N ALA A 79 2.40 -16.21 3.99
CA ALA A 79 2.48 -17.62 3.61
C ALA A 79 2.02 -18.57 4.73
N ALA A 80 2.16 -18.14 5.99
CA ALA A 80 1.75 -18.87 7.18
C ALA A 80 0.25 -18.75 7.52
N HIS A 81 -0.52 -18.03 6.71
CA HIS A 81 -1.91 -17.68 7.03
C HIS A 81 -2.88 -17.99 5.89
N THR A 82 -4.14 -18.23 6.26
CA THR A 82 -5.25 -18.30 5.31
C THR A 82 -5.78 -16.90 5.01
N GLU A 83 -6.51 -16.74 3.90
CA GLU A 83 -7.18 -15.48 3.55
C GLU A 83 -8.10 -14.98 4.68
N ALA A 84 -8.88 -15.89 5.28
CA ALA A 84 -9.75 -15.57 6.40
C ALA A 84 -8.95 -15.08 7.63
N ALA A 85 -7.81 -15.73 7.94
CA ALA A 85 -6.94 -15.30 9.03
C ALA A 85 -6.35 -13.91 8.75
N LEU A 86 -5.91 -13.63 7.53
CA LEU A 86 -5.39 -12.32 7.14
C LEU A 86 -6.43 -11.21 7.25
N GLN A 87 -7.69 -11.49 6.91
CA GLN A 87 -8.80 -10.55 7.10
C GLN A 87 -8.99 -10.21 8.59
N GLN A 88 -8.91 -11.22 9.47
CA GLN A 88 -9.01 -11.01 10.93
C GLN A 88 -7.79 -10.29 11.51
N ILE A 89 -6.59 -10.58 11.01
CA ILE A 89 -5.36 -9.88 11.39
C ILE A 89 -5.46 -8.40 11.02
N ALA A 90 -5.88 -8.08 9.80
CA ALA A 90 -6.08 -6.71 9.34
C ALA A 90 -7.10 -5.95 10.19
N ALA A 91 -8.20 -6.58 10.58
CA ALA A 91 -9.15 -5.99 11.52
C ALA A 91 -8.44 -5.66 12.85
N ARG A 92 -7.74 -6.62 13.45
CA ARG A 92 -7.00 -6.40 14.71
C ARG A 92 -5.94 -5.30 14.61
N VAL A 93 -5.22 -5.22 13.51
CA VAL A 93 -4.27 -4.13 13.20
C VAL A 93 -4.94 -2.76 13.36
N ARG A 94 -6.15 -2.60 12.84
CA ARG A 94 -6.94 -1.35 12.96
C ARG A 94 -7.39 -1.10 14.39
N LEU A 95 -7.93 -2.12 15.05
CA LEU A 95 -8.42 -2.01 16.43
C LEU A 95 -7.31 -1.60 17.40
N HIS A 96 -6.13 -2.21 17.26
CA HIS A 96 -4.99 -1.98 18.16
C HIS A 96 -4.04 -0.87 17.70
N ARG A 97 -4.29 -0.28 16.52
CA ARG A 97 -3.47 0.79 15.92
C ARG A 97 -1.99 0.42 15.78
N VAL A 98 -1.71 -0.84 15.45
CA VAL A 98 -0.34 -1.34 15.25
C VAL A 98 0.04 -1.13 13.78
N SER A 99 1.23 -0.61 13.51
CA SER A 99 1.77 -0.56 12.13
C SER A 99 2.22 -1.95 11.69
N VAL A 100 2.08 -2.28 10.41
CA VAL A 100 2.23 -3.66 9.92
C VAL A 100 2.93 -3.72 8.57
N VAL A 101 3.73 -4.76 8.37
CA VAL A 101 4.23 -5.19 7.06
C VAL A 101 3.61 -6.53 6.74
N LEU A 102 2.80 -6.58 5.68
CA LEU A 102 2.31 -7.83 5.11
C LEU A 102 3.35 -8.34 4.12
N ASN A 103 4.18 -9.28 4.57
CA ASN A 103 5.19 -9.92 3.73
C ASN A 103 4.54 -11.01 2.87
N LEU A 104 4.67 -10.87 1.56
CA LEU A 104 4.09 -11.74 0.55
C LEU A 104 5.17 -12.48 -0.27
N GLU A 105 6.47 -12.29 0.01
CA GLU A 105 7.60 -12.78 -0.81
C GLU A 105 7.59 -14.30 -1.04
N ASN A 106 7.10 -15.06 -0.05
CA ASN A 106 7.10 -16.53 -0.06
C ASN A 106 5.84 -17.14 -0.69
N LEU A 107 5.06 -16.35 -1.44
CA LEU A 107 3.84 -16.77 -2.11
C LEU A 107 3.99 -16.65 -3.62
N GLU A 108 3.38 -17.58 -4.36
CA GLU A 108 3.16 -17.39 -5.79
C GLU A 108 2.18 -16.24 -6.06
N THR A 109 2.29 -15.62 -7.24
CA THR A 109 1.54 -14.40 -7.63
C THR A 109 0.04 -14.49 -7.34
N GLU A 110 -0.60 -15.61 -7.67
CA GLU A 110 -2.04 -15.78 -7.42
C GLU A 110 -2.40 -15.72 -5.92
N ARG A 111 -1.56 -16.33 -5.07
CA ARG A 111 -1.74 -16.24 -3.61
C ARG A 111 -1.41 -14.86 -3.08
N GLN A 112 -0.36 -14.20 -3.60
CA GLN A 112 -0.07 -12.80 -3.25
C GLN A 112 -1.30 -11.91 -3.49
N MET A 113 -1.93 -12.03 -4.66
CA MET A 113 -3.12 -11.27 -5.02
C MET A 113 -4.30 -11.54 -4.08
N ARG A 114 -4.59 -12.81 -3.78
CA ARG A 114 -5.69 -13.17 -2.89
C ARG A 114 -5.44 -12.74 -1.44
N HIS A 115 -4.22 -12.93 -0.94
CA HIS A 115 -3.84 -12.58 0.43
C HIS A 115 -3.81 -11.07 0.64
N ALA A 116 -3.26 -10.30 -0.32
CA ALA A 116 -3.35 -8.84 -0.31
C ALA A 116 -4.81 -8.37 -0.34
N ALA A 117 -5.66 -8.96 -1.20
CA ALA A 117 -7.07 -8.62 -1.26
C ALA A 117 -7.82 -8.88 0.05
N ALA A 118 -7.59 -10.05 0.67
CA ALA A 118 -8.20 -10.41 1.94
C ALA A 118 -7.76 -9.48 3.08
N PHE A 119 -6.47 -9.17 3.15
CA PHE A 119 -5.91 -8.25 4.14
C PHE A 119 -6.47 -6.82 3.97
N LEU A 120 -6.43 -6.27 2.75
CA LEU A 120 -7.00 -4.96 2.44
C LEU A 120 -8.50 -4.89 2.73
N GLY A 121 -9.24 -5.97 2.46
CA GLY A 121 -10.64 -6.10 2.84
C GLY A 121 -10.84 -5.99 4.35
N GLY A 122 -10.03 -6.70 5.14
CA GLY A 122 -10.07 -6.61 6.61
C GLY A 122 -9.75 -5.22 7.16
N LEU A 123 -8.83 -4.47 6.53
CA LEU A 123 -8.58 -3.06 6.90
C LEU A 123 -9.80 -2.15 6.63
N PHE A 124 -10.55 -2.48 5.57
CA PHE A 124 -11.64 -1.66 5.04
C PHE A 124 -12.98 -1.89 5.75
N ASP A 125 -13.25 -3.12 6.19
CA ASP A 125 -14.55 -3.55 6.71
C ASP A 125 -14.71 -3.37 8.23
N VAL A 126 -13.74 -2.75 8.92
CA VAL A 126 -13.86 -2.45 10.36
C VAL A 126 -14.94 -1.41 10.67
N ASP A 127 -15.48 -1.47 11.88
CA ASP A 127 -16.46 -0.50 12.38
C ASP A 127 -15.95 0.94 12.31
N ARG A 128 -16.89 1.88 12.15
CA ARG A 128 -16.61 3.30 11.99
C ARG A 128 -15.80 3.90 13.14
N ASP A 129 -15.97 3.36 14.34
CA ASP A 129 -15.25 3.81 15.53
C ASP A 129 -13.74 3.54 15.43
N TYR A 130 -13.32 2.65 14.53
CA TYR A 130 -11.92 2.33 14.27
C TYR A 130 -11.37 3.00 13.01
N TRP A 131 -12.08 3.98 12.43
CA TRP A 131 -11.64 4.70 11.23
C TRP A 131 -10.60 5.78 11.51
N PHE A 132 -9.49 5.38 12.14
CA PHE A 132 -8.34 6.25 12.36
C PHE A 132 -7.52 6.42 11.06
N PRO A 133 -6.80 7.53 10.88
CA PRO A 133 -5.91 7.71 9.74
C PRO A 133 -4.81 6.65 9.68
N MET A 134 -4.61 6.06 8.50
CA MET A 134 -3.59 5.07 8.21
C MET A 134 -3.07 5.28 6.79
N LEU A 135 -1.74 5.25 6.62
CA LEU A 135 -1.10 5.13 5.31
C LEU A 135 -1.09 3.65 4.90
N VAL A 136 -1.63 3.35 3.73
CA VAL A 136 -1.56 2.01 3.13
C VAL A 136 -0.66 2.10 1.91
N VAL A 137 0.55 1.56 2.05
CA VAL A 137 1.57 1.55 0.99
C VAL A 137 1.52 0.21 0.29
N VAL A 138 1.37 0.22 -1.03
CA VAL A 138 1.40 -0.98 -1.87
C VAL A 138 2.58 -0.85 -2.82
N ASP A 139 3.58 -1.71 -2.66
CA ASP A 139 4.70 -1.79 -3.59
C ASP A 139 4.36 -2.72 -4.77
N GLU A 140 5.07 -2.52 -5.88
CA GLU A 140 4.92 -3.28 -7.14
C GLU A 140 3.45 -3.48 -7.55
N ALA A 141 2.63 -2.42 -7.42
CA ALA A 141 1.18 -2.50 -7.51
C ALA A 141 0.63 -2.98 -8.86
N GLN A 142 1.46 -3.01 -9.91
CA GLN A 142 1.13 -3.67 -11.16
C GLN A 142 0.81 -5.17 -10.99
N LEU A 143 1.39 -5.82 -9.97
CA LEU A 143 1.13 -7.22 -9.62
C LEU A 143 -0.33 -7.42 -9.22
N PHE A 144 -0.89 -6.44 -8.51
CA PHE A 144 -2.26 -6.47 -8.01
C PHE A 144 -3.30 -5.94 -9.03
N ALA A 145 -2.83 -5.37 -10.15
CA ALA A 145 -3.65 -4.82 -11.23
C ALA A 145 -3.09 -5.15 -12.63
N PRO A 146 -2.91 -6.44 -12.99
CA PRO A 146 -2.25 -6.83 -14.22
C PRO A 146 -3.06 -6.42 -15.47
N ALA A 147 -2.34 -5.99 -16.51
CA ALA A 147 -2.95 -5.49 -17.75
C ALA A 147 -3.40 -6.61 -18.70
N ALA A 148 -2.68 -7.74 -18.68
CA ALA A 148 -2.93 -8.91 -19.52
C ALA A 148 -3.74 -9.97 -18.75
N ALA A 149 -4.67 -10.61 -19.45
CA ALA A 149 -5.33 -11.81 -18.95
C ALA A 149 -4.44 -13.02 -19.28
N GLY A 150 -4.20 -13.91 -18.31
CA GLY A 150 -3.59 -15.22 -18.59
C GLY A 150 -2.62 -15.78 -17.55
N GLU A 151 -2.03 -14.96 -16.68
CA GLU A 151 -1.04 -15.45 -15.69
C GLU A 151 -1.66 -15.90 -14.36
N VAL A 152 -2.91 -15.53 -14.08
CA VAL A 152 -3.60 -15.75 -12.81
C VAL A 152 -5.09 -15.96 -13.03
N SER A 153 -5.75 -16.66 -12.09
CA SER A 153 -7.20 -16.87 -12.13
C SER A 153 -7.99 -15.55 -12.17
N ASP A 154 -9.13 -15.57 -12.87
CA ASP A 154 -10.01 -14.40 -13.01
C ASP A 154 -10.58 -13.96 -11.65
N GLU A 155 -10.83 -14.92 -10.75
CA GLU A 155 -11.26 -14.70 -9.37
C GLU A 155 -10.21 -13.92 -8.57
N ALA A 156 -8.95 -14.37 -8.58
CA ALA A 156 -7.85 -13.68 -7.88
C ALA A 156 -7.64 -12.26 -8.43
N ARG A 157 -7.68 -12.12 -9.76
CA ARG A 157 -7.60 -10.80 -10.42
C ARG A 157 -8.74 -9.88 -10.00
N LYS A 158 -9.97 -10.38 -9.96
CA LYS A 158 -11.15 -9.59 -9.57
C LYS A 158 -11.09 -9.19 -8.10
N ALA A 159 -10.69 -10.09 -7.21
CA ALA A 159 -10.55 -9.82 -5.80
C ALA A 159 -9.50 -8.73 -5.53
N SER A 160 -8.30 -8.91 -6.08
CA SER A 160 -7.19 -7.95 -5.94
C SER A 160 -7.53 -6.58 -6.54
N LEU A 161 -8.05 -6.54 -7.77
CA LEU A 161 -8.43 -5.27 -8.40
C LEU A 161 -9.55 -4.56 -7.63
N GLY A 162 -10.53 -5.32 -7.10
CA GLY A 162 -11.60 -4.80 -6.26
C GLY A 162 -11.05 -4.18 -4.96
N ALA A 163 -10.11 -4.85 -4.30
CA ALA A 163 -9.46 -4.35 -3.09
C ALA A 163 -8.66 -3.06 -3.37
N MET A 164 -7.85 -3.04 -4.43
CA MET A 164 -7.10 -1.86 -4.86
C MET A 164 -8.02 -0.69 -5.22
N THR A 165 -9.13 -0.96 -5.90
CA THR A 165 -10.14 0.06 -6.23
C THR A 165 -10.82 0.59 -4.97
N ASN A 166 -11.14 -0.27 -4.01
CA ASN A 166 -11.70 0.16 -2.74
C ASN A 166 -10.73 1.07 -1.97
N LEU A 167 -9.46 0.68 -1.88
CA LEU A 167 -8.42 1.53 -1.28
C LEU A 167 -8.34 2.89 -1.99
N MET A 168 -8.21 2.87 -3.32
CA MET A 168 -7.96 4.07 -4.11
C MET A 168 -9.19 4.93 -4.41
N CYS A 169 -10.40 4.45 -4.25
CA CYS A 169 -11.61 5.26 -4.52
C CYS A 169 -12.35 5.57 -3.22
N ARG A 170 -12.40 4.61 -2.29
CA ARG A 170 -13.26 4.66 -1.09
C ARG A 170 -12.47 4.69 0.22
N GLY A 171 -11.17 4.37 0.21
CA GLY A 171 -10.31 4.26 1.38
C GLY A 171 -10.27 5.54 2.22
N ARG A 172 -10.15 6.71 1.58
CA ARG A 172 -10.08 8.01 2.27
C ARG A 172 -11.23 8.24 3.24
N LYS A 173 -12.47 7.91 2.82
CA LYS A 173 -13.67 8.07 3.68
C LYS A 173 -13.64 7.17 4.93
N ARG A 174 -12.76 6.16 4.95
CA ARG A 174 -12.54 5.19 6.03
C ARG A 174 -11.21 5.39 6.77
N GLY A 175 -10.51 6.51 6.52
CA GLY A 175 -9.21 6.80 7.11
C GLY A 175 -8.04 6.07 6.45
N LEU A 176 -8.22 5.46 5.27
CA LEU A 176 -7.14 4.79 4.54
C LEU A 176 -6.62 5.69 3.42
N ALA A 177 -5.39 6.17 3.55
CA ALA A 177 -4.70 6.96 2.53
C ALA A 177 -3.78 6.03 1.72
N GLY A 178 -4.15 5.81 0.45
CA GLY A 178 -3.44 4.90 -0.44
C GLY A 178 -2.21 5.54 -1.07
N ILE A 179 -1.07 4.84 -0.92
CA ILE A 179 0.18 5.12 -1.62
C ILE A 179 0.50 3.90 -2.47
N ILE A 180 0.70 4.09 -3.76
CA ILE A 180 0.98 3.00 -4.68
C ILE A 180 2.29 3.28 -5.40
N ALA A 181 3.24 2.34 -5.30
CA ALA A 181 4.41 2.30 -6.17
C ALA A 181 4.23 1.25 -7.26
N THR A 182 4.65 1.58 -8.47
CA THR A 182 4.55 0.69 -9.62
C THR A 182 5.70 0.94 -10.58
N GLN A 183 6.11 -0.10 -11.30
CA GLN A 183 6.97 0.07 -12.46
C GLN A 183 6.25 0.82 -13.58
N ARG A 184 7.02 1.41 -14.49
CA ARG A 184 6.46 2.26 -15.53
C ARG A 184 5.69 1.41 -16.55
N PHE A 185 4.38 1.60 -16.65
CA PHE A 185 3.61 1.11 -17.78
C PHE A 185 3.89 1.93 -19.04
N GLY A 186 3.78 1.29 -20.22
CA GLY A 186 3.63 2.03 -21.48
C GLY A 186 2.39 2.95 -21.47
N PRO A 187 2.30 3.92 -22.41
CA PRO A 187 1.29 4.99 -22.38
C PRO A 187 -0.16 4.52 -22.19
N THR A 188 -0.52 3.37 -22.77
CA THR A 188 -1.86 2.76 -22.70
C THR A 188 -2.21 2.20 -21.30
N GLY A 189 -1.24 1.73 -20.53
CA GLY A 189 -1.48 1.22 -19.18
C GLY A 189 -1.81 2.35 -18.19
N GLN A 190 -1.14 3.50 -18.36
CA GLN A 190 -1.30 4.68 -17.51
C GLN A 190 -2.71 5.30 -17.65
N GLU A 191 -3.22 5.38 -18.87
CA GLU A 191 -4.57 5.93 -19.14
C GLU A 191 -5.69 4.99 -18.70
N ARG A 192 -5.48 3.67 -18.82
CA ARG A 192 -6.43 2.65 -18.34
C ARG A 192 -6.53 2.64 -16.81
N TRP A 193 -5.40 2.83 -16.12
CA TRP A 193 -5.36 2.89 -14.66
C TRP A 193 -6.02 4.18 -14.14
N ARG A 194 -5.70 5.33 -14.74
CA ARG A 194 -6.37 6.60 -14.44
C ARG A 194 -7.88 6.51 -14.64
N ARG A 195 -8.35 5.93 -15.76
CA ARG A 195 -9.79 5.75 -16.02
C ARG A 195 -10.47 4.84 -15.02
N LYS A 196 -9.85 3.73 -14.59
CA LYS A 196 -10.45 2.80 -13.61
C LYS A 196 -10.51 3.39 -12.20
N VAL A 197 -9.55 4.24 -11.82
CA VAL A 197 -9.49 4.88 -10.51
C VAL A 197 -10.30 6.20 -10.45
N SER A 198 -10.55 6.85 -11.60
CA SER A 198 -11.31 8.11 -11.67
C SER A 198 -12.82 7.95 -11.89
N THR A 199 -13.32 6.74 -12.19
CA THR A 199 -14.74 6.49 -12.52
C THR A 199 -15.52 5.79 -11.41
N SER A 200 -15.12 5.96 -10.14
CA SER A 200 -15.84 5.42 -8.96
C SER A 200 -15.98 6.45 -7.84
#